data_AF-A0A7S2NBB4-F1
#
_entry.id   AF-A0A7S2NBB4-F1
#
_cell.length_a   1.000
_cell.length_b   1.000
_cell.length_c   1.000
_cell.angle_alpha   90.00
_cell.angle_beta   90.00
_cell.angle_gamma   90.00
#
_symmetry.space_group_name_H-M   'P 1'
#
loop_
_entity.id
_entity.type
_entity.pdbx_description
1 polymer ?
#
loop_
_entity_poly.entity_id
_entity_poly.type
_entity_poly.pdbx_seq_one_letter_code
_entity_poly.pdbx_strand_id
1 'polypeptide(L)'
;GRSEVGMVARELADKSSSGFSCVVSSPFLRCVETSVEVCRALGLPICIDMQLGEVFGPSCFGDWHSPGPVRRNQEEVMAMVPPDVRAVAPVDVIGEEPE
;
A
#
# COMPACT_ATOMS: atom_id res chain seq x y z
N GLY A 1 -12.16 7.93 -10.64
CA GLY A 1 -10.90 8.74 -10.74
C GLY A 1 -10.46 9.16 -9.34
N ARG A 2 -9.23 9.67 -9.11
CA ARG A 2 -8.68 9.98 -7.75
C ARG A 2 -9.67 10.72 -6.83
N SER A 3 -10.53 11.57 -7.39
CA SER A 3 -11.59 12.30 -6.67
C SER A 3 -12.66 11.44 -5.96
N GLU A 4 -12.81 10.16 -6.32
CA GLU A 4 -13.83 9.26 -5.73
C GLU A 4 -13.26 8.39 -4.60
N VAL A 5 -11.93 8.27 -4.50
CA VAL A 5 -11.25 7.39 -3.56
C VAL A 5 -11.58 7.76 -2.11
N GLY A 6 -11.59 9.06 -1.79
CA GLY A 6 -11.92 9.51 -0.44
C GLY A 6 -13.36 9.27 -0.04
N MET A 7 -14.31 9.25 -0.98
CA MET A 7 -15.71 8.93 -0.70
C MET A 7 -15.86 7.44 -0.39
N VAL A 8 -15.28 6.58 -1.24
CA VAL A 8 -15.29 5.13 -1.06
C VAL A 8 -14.61 4.74 0.25
N ALA A 9 -13.48 5.37 0.58
CA ALA A 9 -12.77 5.14 1.84
C ALA A 9 -13.65 5.41 3.07
N ARG A 10 -14.38 6.54 3.07
CA ARG A 10 -15.28 6.90 4.17
C ARG A 10 -16.48 5.96 4.25
N GLU A 11 -17.07 5.61 3.12
CA GLU A 11 -18.16 4.62 3.10
C GLU A 11 -17.72 3.25 3.66
N LEU A 12 -16.49 2.83 3.36
CA LEU A 12 -15.89 1.63 3.94
C LEU A 12 -15.68 1.76 5.45
N ALA A 13 -15.21 2.92 5.92
CA ALA A 13 -15.01 3.17 7.35
C ALA A 13 -16.34 3.17 8.11
N ASP A 14 -17.39 3.77 7.55
CA ASP A 14 -18.74 3.81 8.15
C ASP A 14 -19.36 2.40 8.27
N LYS A 15 -19.00 1.47 7.38
CA LYS A 15 -19.44 0.06 7.43
C LYS A 15 -18.60 -0.80 8.39
N SER A 16 -17.49 -0.29 8.91
CA SER A 16 -16.64 -0.99 9.88
C SER A 16 -17.12 -0.72 11.31
N SER A 17 -17.35 -1.77 12.09
CA SER A 17 -17.76 -1.65 13.49
C SER A 17 -16.60 -1.30 14.44
N SER A 18 -15.35 -1.50 14.02
CA SER A 18 -14.15 -1.34 14.86
C SER A 18 -13.21 -0.23 14.39
N GLY A 19 -13.56 0.50 13.32
CA GLY A 19 -12.65 1.42 12.66
C GLY A 19 -11.47 0.71 11.98
N PHE A 20 -10.66 1.49 11.27
CA PHE A 20 -9.41 1.02 10.65
C PHE A 20 -8.21 1.67 11.33
N SER A 21 -7.08 0.97 11.39
CA SER A 21 -5.86 1.45 12.07
C SER A 21 -4.72 1.78 11.11
N CYS A 22 -4.72 1.23 9.90
CA CYS A 22 -3.70 1.50 8.88
C CYS A 22 -4.20 1.12 7.47
N VAL A 23 -3.51 1.61 6.45
CA VAL A 23 -3.66 1.16 5.06
C VAL A 23 -2.40 0.39 4.67
N VAL A 24 -2.55 -0.88 4.28
CA VAL A 24 -1.46 -1.69 3.72
C VAL A 24 -1.52 -1.59 2.20
N SER A 25 -0.40 -1.28 1.54
CA SER A 25 -0.32 -1.09 0.09
C SER A 25 0.77 -1.92 -0.55
N SER A 26 0.56 -2.30 -1.81
CA SER A 26 1.59 -2.90 -2.65
C SER A 26 2.62 -1.84 -3.07
N PRO A 27 3.85 -2.24 -3.48
CA PRO A 27 4.91 -1.29 -3.79
C PRO A 27 4.76 -0.63 -5.18
N PHE A 28 3.67 -0.90 -5.89
CA PHE A 28 3.42 -0.30 -7.20
C PHE A 28 2.95 1.14 -7.04
N LEU A 29 3.53 2.06 -7.80
CA LEU A 29 3.25 3.50 -7.68
C LEU A 29 1.74 3.82 -7.74
N ARG A 30 0.99 3.17 -8.64
CA ARG A 30 -0.48 3.34 -8.73
C ARG A 30 -1.20 2.98 -7.42
N CYS A 31 -0.72 1.97 -6.72
CA CYS A 31 -1.28 1.50 -5.46
C CYS A 31 -0.87 2.46 -4.33
N VAL A 32 0.39 2.88 -4.29
CA VAL A 32 0.86 3.91 -3.35
C VAL A 32 0.05 5.20 -3.50
N GLU A 33 -0.09 5.73 -4.72
CA GLU A 33 -0.87 6.95 -5.00
C GLU A 33 -2.32 6.81 -4.52
N THR A 34 -2.95 5.66 -4.75
CA THR A 34 -4.33 5.41 -4.32
C THR A 34 -4.43 5.31 -2.80
N SER A 35 -3.52 4.56 -2.18
CA SER A 35 -3.47 4.36 -0.74
C SER A 35 -3.20 5.67 0.01
N VAL A 36 -2.38 6.56 -0.53
CA VAL A 36 -2.15 7.91 0.01
C VAL A 36 -3.45 8.70 0.10
N GLU A 37 -4.31 8.66 -0.93
CA GLU A 37 -5.60 9.35 -0.90
C GLU A 37 -6.56 8.74 0.13
N VAL A 38 -6.53 7.42 0.32
CA VAL A 38 -7.28 6.74 1.40
C VAL A 38 -6.77 7.18 2.78
N CYS A 39 -5.44 7.21 2.96
CA CYS A 39 -4.80 7.64 4.20
C CYS A 39 -5.20 9.06 4.57
N ARG A 40 -5.17 9.99 3.61
CA ARG A 40 -5.62 11.37 3.79
C ARG A 40 -7.09 11.46 4.16
N ALA A 41 -7.94 10.68 3.49
CA ALA A 41 -9.38 10.72 3.72
C ALA A 41 -9.78 10.21 5.11
N LEU A 42 -9.01 9.27 5.67
CA LEU A 42 -9.29 8.60 6.94
C LEU A 42 -8.37 9.00 8.10
N GLY A 43 -7.30 9.77 7.84
CA GLY A 43 -6.29 10.11 8.84
C GLY A 43 -5.45 8.92 9.31
N LEU A 44 -5.20 7.94 8.43
CA LEU A 44 -4.52 6.69 8.77
C LEU A 44 -3.06 6.66 8.27
N PRO A 45 -2.17 5.92 8.95
CA PRO A 45 -0.84 5.65 8.45
C PRO A 45 -0.85 4.66 7.29
N ILE A 46 0.19 4.72 6.45
CA ILE A 46 0.44 3.77 5.36
C ILE A 46 1.56 2.79 5.72
N CYS A 47 1.36 1.52 5.41
CA CYS A 47 2.37 0.46 5.45
C CYS A 47 2.59 -0.04 4.02
N ILE A 48 3.84 -0.06 3.54
CA ILE A 48 4.19 -0.65 2.24
C ILE A 48 4.68 -2.07 2.46
N ASP A 49 3.95 -3.03 1.91
CA ASP A 49 4.31 -4.44 1.93
C ASP A 49 4.94 -4.83 0.59
N MET A 50 6.26 -5.08 0.60
CA MET A 50 7.01 -5.46 -0.60
C MET A 50 6.63 -6.84 -1.15
N GLN A 51 5.97 -7.68 -0.34
CA GLN A 51 5.49 -9.01 -0.71
C GLN A 51 4.09 -8.99 -1.33
N LEU A 52 3.31 -7.92 -1.11
CA LEU A 52 2.00 -7.73 -1.73
C LEU A 52 2.16 -7.30 -3.19
N GLY A 53 2.59 -8.21 -4.06
CA GLY A 53 2.86 -7.95 -5.48
C GLY A 53 1.71 -8.26 -6.43
N GLU A 54 1.87 -7.88 -7.70
CA GLU A 54 1.00 -8.34 -8.78
C GLU A 54 1.23 -9.83 -9.08
N VAL A 55 0.20 -10.48 -9.62
CA VAL A 55 0.31 -11.86 -10.09
C VAL A 55 1.00 -11.85 -11.46
N PHE A 56 2.30 -12.14 -11.47
CA PHE A 56 3.09 -12.30 -12.69
C PHE A 56 3.05 -13.75 -13.17
N GLY A 57 1.94 -14.13 -13.80
CA GLY A 57 1.76 -15.46 -14.42
C GLY A 57 1.79 -15.39 -15.95
N PRO A 58 2.12 -16.51 -16.64
CA PRO A 58 2.09 -16.58 -18.10
C PRO A 58 0.75 -16.18 -18.72
N SER A 59 -0.35 -16.42 -18.01
CA SER A 59 -1.70 -16.04 -18.41
C SER A 59 -1.92 -14.52 -18.49
N CYS A 60 -1.15 -13.72 -17.76
CA CYS A 60 -1.32 -12.27 -17.71
C CYS A 60 -0.20 -11.52 -18.45
N PHE A 61 1.03 -12.03 -18.38
CA PHE A 61 2.21 -11.32 -18.86
C PHE A 61 3.07 -12.13 -19.86
N GLY A 62 2.61 -13.32 -20.27
CA GLY A 62 3.40 -14.24 -21.07
C GLY A 62 4.52 -14.90 -20.27
N ASP A 63 5.27 -15.78 -20.93
CA ASP A 63 6.40 -16.45 -20.30
C ASP A 63 7.45 -15.44 -19.83
N TRP A 64 7.91 -15.61 -18.59
CA TRP A 64 8.95 -14.76 -18.01
C TRP A 64 10.23 -15.56 -17.78
N HIS A 65 11.39 -14.97 -18.09
CA HIS A 65 12.71 -15.54 -17.83
C HIS A 65 13.49 -14.71 -16.81
N SER A 66 14.19 -15.36 -15.89
CA SER A 66 15.03 -14.68 -14.90
C SER A 66 16.11 -13.82 -15.56
N PRO A 67 16.40 -12.61 -15.06
CA PRO A 67 15.78 -11.97 -13.89
C PRO A 67 14.40 -11.37 -14.18
N GLY A 68 13.59 -11.22 -13.12
CA GLY A 68 12.30 -10.51 -13.07
C GLY A 68 12.31 -9.10 -13.71
N PRO A 69 11.14 -8.49 -13.95
CA PRO A 69 11.10 -7.06 -14.29
C PRO A 69 11.77 -6.28 -13.16
N VAL A 70 12.52 -5.23 -13.50
CA VAL A 70 13.17 -4.37 -12.49
C VAL A 70 12.11 -3.79 -11.57
N ARG A 71 12.29 -3.95 -10.27
CA ARG A 71 11.41 -3.42 -9.22
C ARG A 71 12.16 -2.37 -8.42
N ARG A 72 11.43 -1.36 -7.95
CA ARG A 72 11.95 -0.42 -6.96
C ARG A 72 12.21 -1.15 -5.65
N ASN A 73 13.27 -0.78 -4.95
CA ASN A 73 13.51 -1.24 -3.58
C ASN A 73 12.59 -0.51 -2.59
N GLN A 74 12.59 -0.95 -1.33
CA GLN A 74 11.73 -0.36 -0.29
C GLN A 74 11.99 1.13 -0.07
N GLU A 75 13.25 1.56 -0.04
CA GLU A 75 13.63 2.96 0.16
C GLU A 75 13.09 3.85 -0.98
N GLU A 76 13.23 3.40 -2.22
CA GLU A 76 12.72 4.10 -3.40
C GLU A 76 11.19 4.21 -3.42
N VAL A 77 10.49 3.19 -2.92
CA VAL A 77 9.02 3.22 -2.81
C VAL A 77 8.58 4.12 -1.66
N MET A 78 9.24 4.04 -0.51
CA MET A 78 8.93 4.90 0.65
C MET A 78 9.15 6.38 0.33
N ALA A 79 10.15 6.71 -0.48
CA ALA A 79 10.38 8.07 -0.98
C ALA A 79 9.21 8.64 -1.82
N MET A 80 8.30 7.79 -2.31
CA MET A 80 7.10 8.20 -3.05
C MET A 80 5.92 8.51 -2.14
N VAL A 81 5.99 8.17 -0.84
CA VAL A 81 4.96 8.51 0.14
C VAL A 81 5.11 9.99 0.50
N PRO A 82 4.08 10.83 0.29
CA PRO A 82 4.13 12.23 0.65
C PRO A 82 4.35 12.44 2.16
N PRO A 83 5.08 13.50 2.57
CA PRO A 83 5.46 13.73 3.96
C PRO A 83 4.26 14.03 4.89
N ASP A 84 3.10 14.38 4.32
CA ASP A 84 1.86 14.58 5.06
C ASP A 84 1.15 13.26 5.44
N VAL A 85 1.62 12.12 4.92
CA VAL A 85 1.13 10.79 5.28
C VAL A 85 2.18 10.07 6.12
N ARG A 86 1.82 9.66 7.33
CA ARG A 86 2.71 8.89 8.21
C ARG A 86 2.95 7.51 7.62
N ALA A 87 4.20 7.20 7.29
CA ALA A 87 4.62 5.85 6.95
C ALA A 87 4.93 5.03 8.23
N VAL A 88 4.57 3.76 8.22
CA VAL A 88 4.98 2.76 9.21
C VAL A 88 5.67 1.60 8.50
N ALA A 89 6.64 0.98 9.17
CA ALA A 89 7.29 -0.21 8.65
C ALA A 89 6.41 -1.44 8.89
N PRO A 90 6.37 -2.40 7.96
CA PRO A 90 5.85 -3.73 8.28
C PRO A 90 6.69 -4.32 9.42
N VAL A 91 6.02 -4.97 10.37
CA VAL A 91 6.72 -5.72 11.42
C VAL A 91 7.11 -7.06 10.80
N ASP A 92 8.40 -7.38 10.77
CA ASP A 92 8.89 -8.63 10.19
C ASP A 92 8.35 -9.88 10.93
N VAL A 93 7.85 -9.69 12.16
CA VAL A 93 7.32 -10.74 13.03
C VAL A 93 6.05 -10.26 13.74
N ILE A 94 4.96 -11.01 13.64
CA ILE A 94 3.73 -10.72 14.40
C ILE A 94 4.00 -11.03 15.88
N GLY A 95 3.99 -10.02 16.75
CA GLY A 95 4.04 -10.19 18.20
C GLY A 95 5.16 -9.45 18.94
N GLU A 96 6.03 -8.73 18.24
CA GLU A 96 7.00 -7.82 18.89
C GLU A 96 6.53 -6.36 18.71
N GLU A 97 6.41 -5.65 19.83
CA GLU A 97 6.23 -4.20 19.80
C GLU A 97 7.54 -3.56 19.32
N PRO A 98 7.51 -2.57 18.43
CA PRO A 98 8.70 -1.82 18.06
C PRO A 98 9.25 -1.06 19.28
N GLU A 99 10.56 -1.17 19.54
CA GLU A 99 11.28 -0.43 20.61
C GLU A 99 11.14 1.09 20.50
#